data_AF-A0A952IC83-F1
#
_entry.id   AF-A0A952IC83-F1
#
_cell.length_a   1.000
_cell.length_b   1.000
_cell.length_c   1.000
_cell.angle_alpha   90.00
_cell.angle_beta   90.00
_cell.angle_gamma   90.00
#
_symmetry.space_group_name_H-M   'P 1'
#
loop_
_entity.id
_entity.type
_entity.pdbx_description
1 polymer ?
#
loop_
_entity_poly.entity_id
_entity_poly.type
_entity_poly.pdbx_seq_one_letter_code
_entity_poly.pdbx_strand_id
1 'polypeptide(L)'
;MYTGILHTHKLVVVLFLLLYLVKTILLLTGKNETLKSFAKKTKVPEMIISFLFLATGLFMIFQIPEIRTLLIIKLVLVFASIPIAIIGFKKMNKGLAALSFLLIVGAYGLAEVNKRNVEKKPISSEVLSDASSEGYDVVVHGKALFLANCAVCHGELGDLQNVGAKNLQVSQTSELEVSEIIMNGKNAMPPYKKVLSEEEVNALVKYVFSLRK
;
A
#
# COMPACT_ATOMS: atom_id res chain seq x y z
N MET A 1 -1.72 10.21 11.84
CA MET A 1 -2.08 10.98 10.61
C MET A 1 -2.07 10.12 9.35
N TYR A 2 -1.07 9.28 9.11
CA TYR A 2 -0.98 8.44 7.90
C TYR A 2 -2.12 7.42 7.74
N THR A 3 -2.59 6.83 8.85
CA THR A 3 -3.76 5.93 8.83
C THR A 3 -5.00 6.69 8.37
N GLY A 4 -5.27 7.88 8.90
CA GLY A 4 -6.42 8.70 8.51
C GLY A 4 -6.46 8.97 7.00
N ILE A 5 -5.37 9.49 6.43
CA ILE A 5 -5.32 9.80 4.99
C ILE A 5 -5.39 8.55 4.11
N LEU A 6 -4.78 7.43 4.52
CA LEU A 6 -4.86 6.16 3.80
C LEU A 6 -6.29 5.62 3.77
N HIS A 7 -7.01 5.68 4.91
CA HIS A 7 -8.42 5.27 4.98
C HIS A 7 -9.31 6.20 4.15
N THR A 8 -9.08 7.51 4.23
CA THR A 8 -9.79 8.50 3.40
C THR A 8 -9.55 8.23 1.91
N HIS A 9 -8.31 8.05 1.48
CA HIS A 9 -8.00 7.74 0.09
C HIS A 9 -8.67 6.43 -0.35
N LYS A 10 -8.55 5.35 0.45
CA LYS A 10 -9.20 4.06 0.15
C LYS A 10 -10.71 4.21 0.04
N LEU A 11 -11.34 4.95 0.94
CA LEU A 11 -12.78 5.22 0.91
C LEU A 11 -13.18 5.93 -0.39
N VAL A 12 -12.51 7.03 -0.72
CA VAL A 12 -12.82 7.83 -1.91
C VAL A 12 -12.57 7.01 -3.20
N VAL A 13 -11.52 6.20 -3.25
CA VAL A 13 -11.26 5.27 -4.37
C VAL A 13 -12.40 4.26 -4.53
N VAL A 14 -12.87 3.66 -3.43
CA VAL A 14 -13.98 2.69 -3.47
C VAL A 14 -15.27 3.38 -3.94
N LEU A 15 -15.58 4.56 -3.43
CA LEU A 15 -16.75 5.34 -3.87
C LEU A 15 -16.66 5.71 -5.36
N PHE A 16 -15.48 6.13 -5.83
CA PHE A 16 -15.23 6.40 -7.25
C PHE A 16 -15.47 5.15 -8.10
N LEU A 17 -14.90 4.01 -7.71
CA LEU A 17 -15.07 2.72 -8.40
C LEU A 17 -16.53 2.28 -8.45
N LEU A 18 -17.29 2.45 -7.36
CA LEU A 18 -18.72 2.11 -7.33
C LEU A 18 -19.54 2.97 -8.28
N LEU A 19 -19.32 4.29 -8.29
CA LEU A 19 -19.98 5.19 -9.24
C LEU A 19 -19.66 4.80 -10.69
N TYR A 20 -18.40 4.48 -10.97
CA TYR A 20 -17.95 4.06 -12.30
C TYR A 20 -18.52 2.70 -12.72
N LEU A 21 -18.59 1.75 -11.79
CA LEU A 21 -19.18 0.43 -12.01
C LEU A 21 -20.66 0.58 -12.40
N VAL A 22 -21.43 1.37 -11.66
CA VAL A 22 -22.85 1.62 -11.97
C VAL A 22 -23.01 2.20 -13.38
N LYS A 23 -22.23 3.23 -13.73
CA LYS A 23 -22.28 3.82 -15.08
C LYS A 23 -21.92 2.81 -16.18
N THR A 24 -20.88 2.02 -15.94
CA THR A 24 -20.42 1.00 -16.89
C THR A 24 -21.50 -0.06 -17.09
N ILE A 25 -22.11 -0.57 -16.02
CA ILE A 25 -23.22 -1.54 -16.09
C ILE A 25 -24.42 -0.94 -16.85
N LEU A 26 -24.83 0.29 -16.53
CA LEU A 26 -25.96 0.94 -17.21
C LEU A 26 -25.69 1.11 -18.72
N LEU A 27 -24.44 1.44 -19.10
CA LEU A 27 -24.05 1.53 -20.51
C LEU A 27 -24.02 0.15 -21.20
N LEU A 28 -23.45 -0.86 -20.54
CA LEU A 28 -23.34 -2.22 -21.10
C LEU A 28 -24.71 -2.87 -21.29
N THR A 29 -25.61 -2.69 -20.33
CA THR A 29 -27.02 -3.15 -20.38
C THR A 29 -27.91 -2.33 -21.33
N GLY A 30 -27.37 -1.26 -21.94
CA GLY A 30 -28.11 -0.43 -22.89
C GLY A 30 -29.17 0.47 -22.25
N LYS A 31 -29.16 0.64 -20.92
CA LYS A 31 -30.09 1.50 -20.17
C LYS A 31 -29.68 2.98 -20.27
N ASN A 32 -29.64 3.50 -21.49
CA ASN A 32 -29.07 4.80 -21.82
C ASN A 32 -29.80 5.98 -21.15
N GLU A 33 -31.13 5.92 -21.06
CA GLU A 33 -31.92 6.98 -20.39
C GLU A 33 -31.68 7.00 -18.88
N THR A 34 -31.61 5.81 -18.25
CA THR A 34 -31.24 5.68 -16.84
C THR A 34 -29.81 6.15 -16.59
N LEU A 35 -28.87 5.85 -17.50
CA LEU A 35 -27.49 6.33 -17.44
C LEU A 35 -27.42 7.87 -17.47
N LYS A 36 -28.12 8.52 -18.39
CA LYS A 36 -28.17 9.99 -18.47
C LYS A 36 -28.74 10.60 -17.20
N SER A 37 -29.84 10.04 -16.69
CA SER A 37 -30.47 10.49 -15.44
C SER A 37 -29.53 10.32 -14.23
N PHE A 38 -28.88 9.15 -14.12
CA PHE A 38 -27.88 8.88 -13.10
C PHE A 38 -26.71 9.86 -13.19
N ALA A 39 -26.10 10.02 -14.37
CA ALA A 39 -24.98 10.92 -14.59
C ALA A 39 -25.33 12.39 -14.26
N LYS A 40 -26.57 12.82 -14.54
CA LYS A 40 -27.05 14.15 -14.15
C LYS A 40 -27.13 14.31 -12.64
N LYS A 41 -27.69 13.31 -11.93
CA LYS A 41 -27.83 13.32 -10.47
C LYS A 41 -26.49 13.22 -9.75
N THR A 42 -25.56 12.41 -10.25
CA THR A 42 -24.25 12.19 -9.63
C THR A 42 -23.19 13.19 -10.06
N LYS A 43 -23.48 14.10 -11.00
CA LYS A 43 -22.48 15.04 -11.56
C LYS A 43 -21.64 15.75 -10.50
N VAL A 44 -22.28 16.31 -9.48
CA VAL A 44 -21.59 17.05 -8.41
C VAL A 44 -20.87 16.11 -7.45
N PRO A 45 -21.52 15.07 -6.86
CA PRO A 45 -20.82 14.09 -6.02
C PRO A 45 -19.62 13.45 -6.70
N GLU A 46 -19.75 13.09 -7.98
CA GLU A 46 -18.69 12.48 -8.77
C GLU A 46 -17.51 13.42 -8.99
N MET A 47 -17.75 14.70 -9.27
CA MET A 47 -16.70 15.69 -9.42
C MET A 47 -15.91 15.85 -8.11
N ILE A 48 -16.62 15.92 -6.98
CA ILE A 48 -16.00 16.01 -5.65
C ILE A 48 -15.18 14.76 -5.35
N ILE A 49 -15.76 13.56 -5.55
CA ILE A 49 -15.09 12.29 -5.32
C ILE A 49 -13.86 12.15 -6.23
N SER A 50 -13.96 12.53 -7.50
CA SER A 50 -12.83 12.46 -8.44
C SER A 50 -11.70 13.42 -8.05
N PHE A 51 -12.04 14.64 -7.64
CA PHE A 51 -11.07 15.59 -7.12
C PHE A 51 -10.39 15.08 -5.84
N LEU A 52 -11.17 14.61 -4.86
CA LEU A 52 -10.63 14.04 -3.63
C LEU A 52 -9.75 12.82 -3.90
N PHE A 53 -10.14 11.96 -4.85
CA PHE A 53 -9.36 10.80 -5.25
C PHE A 53 -7.97 11.21 -5.75
N LEU A 54 -7.92 12.17 -6.70
CA LEU A 54 -6.67 12.67 -7.26
C LEU A 54 -5.84 13.44 -6.22
N ALA A 55 -6.46 14.35 -5.46
CA ALA A 55 -5.78 15.16 -4.46
C ALA A 55 -5.16 14.31 -3.35
N THR A 56 -5.93 13.36 -2.79
CA THR A 56 -5.40 12.45 -1.76
C THR A 56 -4.35 11.50 -2.32
N GLY A 57 -4.49 11.05 -3.58
CA GLY A 57 -3.49 10.24 -4.26
C GLY A 57 -2.16 10.97 -4.46
N LEU A 58 -2.21 12.21 -4.96
CA LEU A 58 -1.03 13.06 -5.14
C LEU A 58 -0.36 13.37 -3.80
N PHE A 59 -1.14 13.72 -2.78
CA PHE A 59 -0.62 13.98 -1.43
C PHE A 59 0.13 12.77 -0.86
N MET A 60 -0.39 11.56 -1.05
CA MET A 60 0.30 10.34 -0.61
C MET A 60 1.61 10.11 -1.38
N ILE A 61 1.69 10.47 -2.66
CA ILE A 61 2.93 10.32 -3.45
C ILE A 61 4.06 11.19 -2.89
N PHE A 62 3.77 12.43 -2.48
CA PHE A 62 4.77 13.32 -1.89
C PHE A 62 5.33 12.84 -0.54
N GLN A 63 4.67 11.85 0.09
CA GLN A 63 5.09 11.30 1.38
C GLN A 63 5.89 10.00 1.23
N ILE A 64 6.08 9.49 0.01
CA ILE A 64 6.80 8.25 -0.23
C ILE A 64 8.26 8.60 -0.58
N PRO A 65 9.27 8.01 0.10
CA PRO A 65 10.67 8.32 -0.14
C PRO A 65 11.22 7.77 -1.47
N GLU A 66 10.60 6.73 -2.04
CA GLU A 66 11.06 6.09 -3.28
C GLU A 66 9.90 5.81 -4.25
N ILE A 67 10.06 6.25 -5.50
CA ILE A 67 9.11 5.96 -6.58
C ILE A 67 9.44 4.60 -7.20
N ARG A 68 8.67 3.57 -6.84
CA ARG A 68 8.79 2.23 -7.42
C ARG A 68 8.21 2.17 -8.84
N THR A 69 8.76 1.31 -9.70
CA THR A 69 8.25 1.08 -11.07
C THR A 69 6.75 0.75 -11.09
N LEU A 70 6.27 -0.03 -10.13
CA LEU A 70 4.85 -0.36 -9.99
C LEU A 70 3.96 0.86 -9.68
N LEU A 71 4.50 1.87 -8.99
CA LEU A 71 3.79 3.13 -8.74
C LEU A 71 3.65 3.94 -10.03
N ILE A 72 4.70 3.98 -10.86
CA ILE A 72 4.66 4.64 -12.18
C ILE A 72 3.64 3.93 -13.09
N ILE A 73 3.69 2.60 -13.18
CA ILE A 73 2.74 1.81 -13.97
C ILE A 73 1.29 2.10 -13.52
N LYS A 74 1.04 2.09 -12.20
CA LYS A 74 -0.27 2.43 -11.63
C LYS A 74 -0.71 3.84 -12.05
N LEU A 75 0.18 4.82 -11.95
CA LEU A 75 -0.12 6.21 -12.28
C LEU A 75 -0.48 6.38 -13.76
N VAL A 76 0.29 5.73 -14.65
CA VAL A 76 0.03 5.69 -16.09
C VAL A 76 -1.33 5.06 -16.40
N LEU A 77 -1.65 3.92 -15.77
CA LEU A 77 -2.95 3.26 -15.96
C LEU A 77 -4.13 4.16 -15.55
N VAL A 78 -4.01 4.84 -14.41
CA VAL A 78 -5.04 5.78 -13.94
C VAL A 78 -5.18 6.95 -14.92
N PHE A 79 -4.09 7.61 -15.30
CA PHE A 79 -4.17 8.74 -16.23
C PHE A 79 -4.66 8.35 -17.62
N ALA A 80 -4.28 7.18 -18.14
CA ALA A 80 -4.77 6.67 -19.42
C ALA A 80 -6.27 6.33 -19.36
N SER A 81 -6.78 5.86 -18.23
CA SER A 81 -8.20 5.50 -18.09
C SER A 81 -9.15 6.71 -18.19
N ILE A 82 -8.73 7.91 -17.76
CA ILE A 82 -9.56 9.12 -17.74
C ILE A 82 -10.03 9.52 -19.15
N PRO A 83 -9.14 9.77 -20.15
CA PRO A 83 -9.58 10.13 -21.49
C PRO A 83 -10.35 9.00 -22.17
N ILE A 84 -9.95 7.73 -21.98
CA ILE A 84 -10.65 6.57 -22.54
C ILE A 84 -12.09 6.53 -22.01
N ALA A 85 -12.28 6.77 -20.72
CA ALA A 85 -13.60 6.75 -20.12
C ALA A 85 -14.46 7.93 -20.58
N ILE A 86 -13.89 9.14 -20.65
CA ILE A 86 -14.61 10.32 -21.15
C ILE A 86 -15.11 10.06 -22.58
N ILE A 87 -14.26 9.51 -23.45
CA ILE A 87 -14.64 9.15 -24.82
C ILE A 87 -15.67 8.02 -24.81
N GLY A 88 -15.47 6.99 -23.99
CA GLY A 88 -16.38 5.85 -23.87
C GLY A 88 -17.80 6.26 -23.47
N PHE A 89 -17.95 7.04 -22.40
CA PHE A 89 -19.26 7.51 -21.95
C PHE A 89 -19.85 8.59 -22.86
N LYS A 90 -19.04 9.50 -23.43
CA LYS A 90 -19.53 10.54 -24.34
C LYS A 90 -20.00 9.97 -25.68
N LYS A 91 -19.30 8.97 -26.22
CA LYS A 91 -19.66 8.28 -27.47
C LYS A 91 -20.57 7.07 -27.26
N MET A 92 -20.99 6.79 -26.02
CA MET A 92 -21.76 5.58 -25.67
C MET A 92 -21.09 4.28 -26.15
N ASN A 93 -19.75 4.27 -26.23
CA ASN A 93 -18.98 3.12 -26.67
C ASN A 93 -18.74 2.17 -25.50
N LYS A 94 -19.45 1.04 -25.52
CA LYS A 94 -19.38 -0.02 -24.50
C LYS A 94 -17.96 -0.55 -24.29
N GLY A 95 -17.21 -0.78 -25.37
CA GLY A 95 -15.86 -1.32 -25.30
C GLY A 95 -14.89 -0.37 -24.62
N LEU A 96 -14.90 0.92 -24.99
CA LEU A 96 -14.03 1.93 -24.37
C LEU A 96 -14.39 2.16 -22.89
N ALA A 97 -15.68 2.18 -22.54
CA ALA A 97 -16.10 2.31 -21.16
C ALA A 97 -15.64 1.11 -20.31
N ALA A 98 -15.87 -0.12 -20.79
CA ALA A 98 -15.40 -1.34 -20.13
C ALA A 98 -13.88 -1.37 -19.98
N LEU A 99 -13.13 -1.01 -21.04
CA LEU A 99 -11.67 -0.95 -21.00
C LEU A 99 -11.19 0.05 -19.95
N SER A 100 -11.76 1.26 -19.91
CA SER A 100 -11.39 2.25 -18.89
C SER A 100 -11.66 1.76 -17.48
N PHE A 101 -12.77 1.07 -17.25
CA PHE A 101 -13.11 0.51 -15.96
C PHE A 101 -12.12 -0.60 -15.56
N LEU A 102 -11.76 -1.49 -16.49
CA LEU A 102 -10.76 -2.52 -16.27
C LEU A 102 -9.38 -1.94 -15.92
N LEU A 103 -8.96 -0.85 -16.59
CA LEU A 103 -7.69 -0.18 -16.27
C LEU A 103 -7.69 0.40 -14.84
N ILE A 104 -8.78 1.03 -14.40
CA ILE A 104 -8.89 1.60 -13.05
C ILE A 104 -8.92 0.48 -11.99
N VAL A 105 -9.73 -0.57 -12.22
CA VAL A 105 -9.78 -1.73 -11.31
C VAL A 105 -8.44 -2.45 -11.26
N GLY A 106 -7.77 -2.62 -12.40
CA GLY A 106 -6.44 -3.19 -12.49
C GLY A 106 -5.41 -2.36 -11.72
N ALA A 107 -5.44 -1.03 -11.84
CA ALA A 107 -4.58 -0.13 -11.07
C ALA A 107 -4.84 -0.23 -9.55
N TYR A 108 -6.10 -0.39 -9.13
CA TYR A 108 -6.45 -0.62 -7.73
C TYR A 108 -5.98 -2.00 -7.23
N GLY A 109 -6.20 -3.06 -8.02
CA GLY A 109 -5.73 -4.41 -7.71
C GLY A 109 -4.22 -4.48 -7.57
N LEU A 110 -3.48 -3.85 -8.49
CA LEU A 110 -2.02 -3.76 -8.44
C LEU A 110 -1.54 -3.05 -7.17
N ALA A 111 -2.26 -2.00 -6.72
CA ALA A 111 -1.95 -1.31 -5.48
C ALA A 111 -2.11 -2.20 -4.24
N GLU A 112 -3.08 -3.12 -4.24
CA GLU A 112 -3.31 -4.03 -3.12
C GLU A 112 -2.32 -5.20 -3.11
N VAL A 113 -1.91 -5.70 -4.28
CA VAL A 113 -0.85 -6.71 -4.40
C VAL A 113 0.51 -6.15 -4.00
N ASN A 114 0.84 -4.92 -4.41
CA ASN A 114 2.13 -4.31 -4.12
C ASN A 114 2.40 -4.12 -2.61
N LYS A 115 1.36 -3.95 -1.78
CA LYS A 115 1.53 -3.89 -0.31
C LYS A 115 2.13 -5.16 0.29
N ARG A 116 2.15 -6.27 -0.46
CA ARG A 116 2.60 -7.59 0.00
C ARG A 116 3.94 -8.04 -0.58
N ASN A 117 4.51 -7.25 -1.50
CA ASN A 117 5.80 -7.56 -2.10
C ASN A 117 6.91 -6.79 -1.37
N VAL A 118 7.52 -7.44 -0.39
CA VAL A 118 8.74 -6.97 0.24
C VAL A 118 9.90 -7.77 -0.32
N GLU A 119 11.04 -7.12 -0.51
CA GLU A 119 12.30 -7.76 -0.83
C GLU A 119 13.23 -7.59 0.35
N LYS A 120 14.01 -8.65 0.65
CA LYS A 120 15.02 -8.61 1.71
C LYS A 120 16.11 -7.65 1.27
N LYS A 121 16.32 -6.55 1.99
CA LYS A 121 17.49 -5.72 1.73
C LYS A 121 18.75 -6.43 2.22
N PRO A 122 19.84 -6.42 1.44
CA PRO A 122 21.10 -7.01 1.87
C PRO A 122 21.62 -6.29 3.12
N ILE A 123 22.15 -7.07 4.07
CA ILE A 123 22.88 -6.56 5.24
C ILE A 123 24.37 -6.49 4.92
N SER A 124 25.15 -5.74 5.71
CA SER A 124 26.59 -5.62 5.46
C SER A 124 27.28 -6.98 5.54
N SER A 125 28.27 -7.20 4.67
CA SER A 125 29.04 -8.46 4.59
C SER A 125 29.88 -8.76 5.84
N GLU A 126 30.03 -7.77 6.72
CA GLU A 126 30.76 -7.87 7.99
C GLU A 126 29.91 -8.53 9.09
N VAL A 127 28.59 -8.61 8.93
CA VAL A 127 27.68 -9.19 9.91
C VAL A 127 27.52 -10.68 9.64
N LEU A 128 27.86 -11.49 10.65
CA LEU A 128 27.62 -12.93 10.63
C LEU A 128 26.10 -13.19 10.62
N SER A 129 25.63 -13.89 9.59
CA SER A 129 24.22 -14.25 9.40
C SER A 129 23.92 -15.72 9.68
N ASP A 130 24.95 -16.56 9.70
CA ASP A 130 24.82 -17.97 10.08
C ASP A 130 24.88 -18.11 11.60
N ALA A 131 23.78 -18.57 12.20
CA ALA A 131 23.68 -18.80 13.63
C ALA A 131 24.66 -19.85 14.16
N SER A 132 25.24 -20.67 13.28
CA SER A 132 26.23 -21.71 13.59
C SER A 132 27.67 -21.19 13.59
N SER A 133 27.88 -19.95 13.13
CA SER A 133 29.22 -19.37 13.02
C SER A 133 29.79 -18.97 14.40
N GLU A 134 31.09 -19.20 14.58
CA GLU A 134 31.80 -18.80 15.79
C GLU A 134 31.84 -17.26 15.88
N GLY A 135 31.40 -16.71 17.02
CA GLY A 135 31.26 -15.26 17.20
C GLY A 135 29.92 -14.67 16.71
N TYR A 136 28.95 -15.51 16.33
CA TYR A 136 27.60 -15.04 16.02
C TYR A 136 26.93 -14.34 17.22
N ASP A 137 26.41 -13.13 16.99
CA ASP A 137 25.61 -12.37 17.94
C ASP A 137 24.22 -12.10 17.34
N VAL A 138 23.20 -12.68 17.97
CA VAL A 138 21.80 -12.58 17.56
C VAL A 138 21.27 -11.15 17.57
N VAL A 139 21.72 -10.31 18.49
CA VAL A 139 21.30 -8.91 18.61
C VAL A 139 21.98 -8.06 17.54
N VAL A 140 23.26 -8.32 17.24
CA VAL A 140 23.98 -7.64 16.16
C VAL A 140 23.39 -8.00 14.79
N HIS A 141 23.11 -9.28 14.55
CA HIS A 141 22.44 -9.71 13.33
C HIS A 141 21.03 -9.09 13.21
N GLY A 142 20.25 -9.14 14.29
CA GLY A 142 18.93 -8.50 14.37
C GLY A 142 18.97 -7.00 14.11
N LYS A 143 19.97 -6.29 14.65
CA LYS A 143 20.19 -4.86 14.40
C LYS A 143 20.43 -4.57 12.91
N ALA A 144 21.29 -5.36 12.27
CA ALA A 144 21.59 -5.18 10.85
C ALA A 144 20.34 -5.38 9.98
N LEU A 145 19.57 -6.45 10.24
CA LEU A 145 18.30 -6.70 9.58
C LEU A 145 17.30 -5.56 9.81
N PHE A 146 17.23 -5.04 11.04
CA PHE A 146 16.31 -3.97 11.41
C PHE A 146 16.65 -2.66 10.72
N LEU A 147 17.93 -2.27 10.67
CA LEU A 147 18.37 -1.07 9.97
C LEU A 147 18.09 -1.16 8.46
N ALA A 148 18.31 -2.34 7.87
CA ALA A 148 18.07 -2.56 6.45
C ALA A 148 16.57 -2.56 6.10
N ASN A 149 15.70 -3.14 6.93
CA ASN A 149 14.31 -3.44 6.55
C ASN A 149 13.24 -2.69 7.34
N CYS A 150 13.51 -2.25 8.57
CA CYS A 150 12.50 -1.78 9.52
C CYS A 150 12.65 -0.28 9.86
N ALA A 151 13.87 0.24 9.85
CA ALA A 151 14.18 1.60 10.32
C ALA A 151 13.50 2.72 9.50
N VAL A 152 13.13 2.49 8.25
CA VAL A 152 12.41 3.48 7.43
C VAL A 152 11.04 3.89 8.03
N CYS A 153 10.40 2.96 8.75
CA CYS A 153 9.12 3.20 9.43
C CYS A 153 9.29 3.38 10.93
N HIS A 154 10.17 2.57 11.54
CA HIS A 154 10.34 2.54 12.99
C HIS A 154 11.45 3.46 13.50
N GLY A 155 12.33 3.97 12.65
CA GLY A 155 13.53 4.72 13.05
C GLY A 155 14.62 3.79 13.55
N GLU A 156 15.87 4.24 13.53
CA GLU A 156 17.02 3.43 14.00
C GLU A 156 16.90 3.06 15.48
N LEU A 157 16.30 3.96 16.28
CA LEU A 157 16.05 3.76 17.71
C LEU A 157 14.66 3.19 18.02
N GLY A 158 13.82 2.95 17.01
CA GLY A 158 12.46 2.42 17.18
C GLY A 158 11.38 3.45 17.55
N ASP A 159 11.65 4.75 17.46
CA ASP A 159 10.79 5.86 17.91
C ASP A 159 10.21 6.74 16.79
N LEU A 160 10.52 6.49 15.51
CA LEU A 160 10.14 7.37 14.40
C LEU A 160 8.62 7.44 14.16
N GLN A 161 7.91 6.34 14.43
CA GLN A 161 6.44 6.24 14.28
C GLN A 161 5.92 6.62 12.87
N ASN A 162 6.74 6.45 11.83
CA ASN A 162 6.38 6.80 10.48
C ASN A 162 5.34 5.81 9.90
N VAL A 163 4.49 6.28 8.99
CA VAL A 163 3.39 5.49 8.38
C VAL A 163 2.43 4.87 9.42
N GLY A 164 2.34 5.43 10.63
CA GLY A 164 1.52 4.89 11.72
C GLY A 164 2.15 3.71 12.47
N ALA A 165 3.47 3.52 12.33
CA ALA A 165 4.23 2.60 13.17
C ALA A 165 4.12 3.01 14.66
N LYS A 166 4.13 2.00 15.54
CA LYS A 166 4.20 2.23 17.00
C LYS A 166 5.64 2.50 17.41
N ASN A 167 5.81 3.26 18.49
CA ASN A 167 7.10 3.39 19.17
C ASN A 167 7.44 2.05 19.83
N LEU A 168 8.53 1.44 19.37
CA LEU A 168 8.99 0.14 19.82
C LEU A 168 9.61 0.18 21.21
N GLN A 169 10.12 1.34 21.65
CA GLN A 169 10.74 1.50 22.97
C GLN A 169 9.74 1.36 24.13
N VAL A 170 8.47 1.70 23.90
CA VAL A 170 7.39 1.67 24.90
C VAL A 170 6.30 0.64 24.59
N SER A 171 6.52 -0.19 23.58
CA SER A 171 5.55 -1.20 23.16
C SER A 171 5.46 -2.34 24.17
N GLN A 172 4.24 -2.71 24.57
CA GLN A 172 3.98 -3.83 25.48
C GLN A 172 3.60 -5.14 24.74
N THR A 173 3.76 -5.17 23.41
CA THR A 173 3.49 -6.34 22.57
C THR A 173 4.40 -7.52 22.97
N SER A 174 3.86 -8.74 23.08
CA SER A 174 4.63 -9.94 23.44
C SER A 174 5.59 -10.38 22.34
N GLU A 175 6.61 -11.19 22.65
CA GLU A 175 7.55 -11.70 21.63
C GLU A 175 6.82 -12.45 20.51
N LEU A 176 5.84 -13.28 20.88
CA LEU A 176 5.00 -14.04 19.94
C LEU A 176 4.21 -13.11 19.02
N GLU A 177 3.58 -12.06 19.57
CA GLU A 177 2.82 -11.11 18.76
C GLU A 177 3.75 -10.29 17.85
N VAL A 178 4.96 -9.91 18.31
CA VAL A 178 5.95 -9.24 17.44
C VAL A 178 6.35 -10.16 16.27
N SER A 179 6.66 -11.42 16.55
CA SER A 179 7.01 -12.41 15.51
C SER A 179 5.88 -12.56 14.49
N GLU A 180 4.64 -12.70 14.96
CA GLU A 180 3.46 -12.84 14.10
C GLU A 180 3.25 -11.60 13.22
N ILE A 181 3.42 -10.41 13.78
CA ILE A 181 3.32 -9.14 13.05
C ILE A 181 4.43 -9.03 11.99
N ILE A 182 5.67 -9.44 12.29
CA ILE A 182 6.76 -9.44 11.30
C ILE A 182 6.43 -10.37 10.15
N MET A 183 5.97 -11.59 10.46
CA MET A 183 5.65 -12.60 9.45
C MET A 183 4.45 -12.21 8.58
N ASN A 184 3.34 -11.82 9.19
CA ASN A 184 2.06 -11.66 8.52
C ASN A 184 1.72 -10.20 8.17
N GLY A 185 2.50 -9.24 8.67
CA GLY A 185 2.21 -7.82 8.56
C GLY A 185 1.04 -7.38 9.45
N LYS A 186 0.89 -6.08 9.65
CA LYS A 186 -0.24 -5.47 10.37
C LYS A 186 -0.49 -4.05 9.89
N ASN A 187 -1.71 -3.75 9.49
CA ASN A 187 -2.10 -2.46 8.91
C ASN A 187 -1.22 -2.07 7.71
N ALA A 188 -0.35 -1.06 7.87
CA ALA A 188 0.57 -0.59 6.84
C ALA A 188 1.92 -1.33 6.85
N MET A 189 2.22 -2.11 7.89
CA MET A 189 3.45 -2.91 7.95
C MET A 189 3.30 -4.13 7.03
N PRO A 190 4.21 -4.33 6.07
CA PRO A 190 4.10 -5.41 5.12
C PRO A 190 4.56 -6.75 5.71
N PRO A 191 4.11 -7.90 5.15
CA PRO A 191 4.50 -9.22 5.61
C PRO A 191 5.92 -9.60 5.16
N TYR A 192 6.72 -10.18 6.05
CA TYR A 192 8.07 -10.67 5.75
C TYR A 192 8.20 -12.19 5.67
N LYS A 193 7.11 -12.96 5.88
CA LYS A 193 7.12 -14.43 5.91
C LYS A 193 7.75 -15.12 4.69
N LYS A 194 7.72 -14.48 3.51
CA LYS A 194 8.28 -15.04 2.27
C LYS A 194 9.74 -14.64 2.00
N VAL A 195 10.31 -13.83 2.88
CA VAL A 195 11.49 -13.02 2.62
C VAL A 195 12.54 -13.20 3.69
N LEU A 196 12.11 -13.38 4.94
CA LEU A 196 12.97 -13.67 6.09
C LEU A 196 12.76 -15.12 6.56
N SER A 197 13.85 -15.75 6.97
CA SER A 197 13.86 -17.05 7.65
C SER A 197 13.39 -16.93 9.11
N GLU A 198 13.05 -18.05 9.75
CA GLU A 198 12.59 -18.04 11.15
C GLU A 198 13.68 -17.55 12.10
N GLU A 199 14.94 -17.88 11.83
CA GLU A 199 16.11 -17.43 12.57
C GLU A 199 16.28 -15.91 12.50
N GLU A 200 16.06 -15.32 11.32
CA GLU A 200 16.12 -13.87 11.11
C GLU A 200 14.96 -13.14 11.79
N VAL A 201 13.77 -13.72 11.79
CA VAL A 201 12.65 -13.19 12.56
C VAL A 201 12.98 -13.22 14.06
N ASN A 202 13.54 -14.33 14.56
CA ASN A 202 13.96 -14.42 15.95
C ASN A 202 14.99 -13.33 16.31
N ALA A 203 16.03 -13.16 15.47
CA ALA A 203 17.04 -12.12 15.64
C ALA A 203 16.42 -10.71 15.69
N LEU A 204 15.48 -10.42 14.79
CA LEU A 204 14.73 -9.16 14.81
C LEU A 204 13.92 -8.99 16.10
N VAL A 205 13.21 -10.02 16.57
CA VAL A 205 12.45 -9.95 17.83
C VAL A 205 13.38 -9.62 18.98
N LYS A 206 14.53 -10.31 19.10
CA LYS A 206 15.51 -10.03 20.17
C LYS A 206 16.04 -8.60 20.11
N TYR A 207 16.37 -8.10 18.91
CA TYR A 207 16.80 -6.71 18.76
C TYR A 207 15.68 -5.71 19.13
N VAL A 208 14.44 -5.93 18.69
CA VAL A 208 13.31 -5.05 19.01
C VAL A 208 13.07 -4.99 20.53
N PHE A 209 13.23 -6.11 21.24
CA PHE A 209 13.13 -6.11 22.69
C PHE A 209 14.29 -5.40 23.38
N SER A 210 15.50 -5.46 22.81
CA SER A 210 16.65 -4.70 23.32
C SER A 210 16.48 -3.18 23.24
N LEU A 211 15.56 -2.69 22.39
CA LEU A 211 15.21 -1.27 22.27
C LEU A 211 14.25 -0.77 23.35
N ARG A 212 13.60 -1.67 24.11
CA ARG A 212 12.62 -1.29 25.13
C ARG A 212 13.30 -0.67 26.34
N LYS A 213 12.66 0.36 26.90
CA LYS A 213 13.14 1.09 28.09
C LYS A 213 12.19 0.90 29.26
#